data_AF-G8B872-F1
#
_entry.id   AF-G8B872-F1
#
_cell.length_a   1.000
_cell.length_b   1.000
_cell.length_c   1.000
_cell.angle_alpha   90.00
_cell.angle_beta   90.00
_cell.angle_gamma   90.00
#
_symmetry.space_group_name_H-M   'P 1'
#
loop_
_entity.id
_entity.type
_entity.pdbx_description
1 polymer ?
#
loop_
_entity_poly.entity_id
_entity_poly.type
_entity_poly.pdbx_seq_one_letter_code
_entity_poly.pdbx_strand_id
1 'polypeptide(L)'
;MWLLAATVWGKDFKGGTIVEWGAQDLSFGDVHVFPNTIWSMINNAASNFRGNIQVDKTGGLYVSTNSSDMQLSATAREFALHPVYSFINDGIVSFNAIKGAPLYAFWIIGKTFKNTGDLFFSASGEGTAISGVKSEDWHNNGNIHFYQTKKSGSFVQLGKDAKTLQNDGQVCFTNQNWHQLAGVLGTGCFTASGKSSFYLMNNAVPFSENQILYLDGSESSIMAIPTNFGPLTYHVRGFGTYEDGNANKIGLTATLRQSDAGEPAWEYDVKNGNLTLRVGPYVSSFEIGTGYDPKKFEVVSDTSEEIPQVHLGAVQYNGPPPQTGIPAECKPCKPIPDIPEVAKPAPSSSSTVETTLRTSLSSSSAATETTLETTTSAVETTMSTSSTPVSPTGTPSPSETTSVSSSSKSRRIKTVTVMETDIVMFTSTVTITSTVTL
;
A
#
# COMPACT_ATOMS: atom_id res chain seq x y z
N MET A 1 43.00 20.92 12.98
CA MET A 1 41.69 20.71 12.34
C MET A 1 41.38 19.22 12.45
N TRP A 2 40.64 18.83 13.49
CA TRP A 2 40.28 17.43 13.74
C TRP A 2 38.96 17.15 13.00
N LEU A 3 39.02 16.28 11.98
CA LEU A 3 37.82 15.66 11.42
C LEU A 3 37.28 14.66 12.45
N LEU A 4 36.23 15.05 13.16
CA LEU A 4 35.37 14.10 13.87
C LEU A 4 34.53 13.39 12.81
N ALA A 5 35.00 12.25 12.32
CA ALA A 5 34.12 11.29 11.66
C ALA A 5 33.18 10.73 12.72
N ALA A 6 31.93 11.19 12.73
CA ALA A 6 30.89 10.54 13.50
C ALA A 6 30.69 9.14 12.90
N THR A 7 31.25 8.11 13.54
CA THR A 7 30.96 6.73 13.20
C THR A 7 29.52 6.46 13.62
N VAL A 8 28.59 6.52 12.67
CA VAL A 8 27.22 6.07 12.89
C VAL A 8 27.29 4.56 13.12
N TRP A 9 26.97 4.09 14.33
CA TRP A 9 27.02 2.66 14.66
C TRP A 9 25.86 1.93 13.98
N GLY A 10 26.14 0.88 13.20
CA GLY A 10 25.11 -0.04 12.72
C GLY A 10 24.57 -0.94 13.85
N LYS A 11 23.41 -1.56 13.65
CA LYS A 11 22.75 -2.48 14.56
C LYS A 11 22.53 -3.84 13.89
N ASP A 12 23.14 -4.86 14.48
CA ASP A 12 22.97 -6.27 14.12
C ASP A 12 21.89 -6.91 15.00
N PHE A 13 20.98 -7.64 14.38
CA PHE A 13 19.98 -8.46 15.07
C PHE A 13 20.30 -9.93 14.82
N LYS A 14 20.52 -10.68 15.90
CA LYS A 14 20.88 -12.10 15.88
C LYS A 14 20.09 -12.89 16.92
N GLY A 15 19.53 -14.01 16.50
CA GLY A 15 18.95 -15.04 17.37
C GLY A 15 17.54 -14.72 17.86
N GLY A 16 16.55 -15.48 17.38
CA GLY A 16 15.19 -15.47 17.92
C GLY A 16 14.37 -14.26 17.50
N THR A 17 13.37 -13.90 18.32
CA THR A 17 12.42 -12.82 18.05
C THR A 17 12.65 -11.66 19.01
N ILE A 18 12.93 -10.48 18.47
CA ILE A 18 13.18 -9.24 19.18
C ILE A 18 12.00 -8.31 18.91
N VAL A 19 11.23 -8.00 19.96
CA VAL A 19 10.04 -7.14 19.85
C VAL A 19 10.28 -5.85 20.63
N GLU A 20 10.22 -4.72 19.94
CA GLU A 20 10.39 -3.38 20.49
C GLU A 20 9.08 -2.60 20.38
N TRP A 21 8.59 -2.05 21.49
CA TRP A 21 7.30 -1.34 21.56
C TRP A 21 7.49 0.16 21.71
N GLY A 22 6.64 0.94 21.02
CA GLY A 22 6.62 2.39 21.13
C GLY A 22 7.75 3.08 20.36
N ALA A 23 8.02 4.33 20.70
CA ALA A 23 9.01 5.14 20.01
C ALA A 23 10.41 4.52 20.08
N GLN A 24 10.98 4.21 18.91
CA GLN A 24 12.35 3.73 18.75
C GLN A 24 13.18 4.79 18.01
N ASP A 25 14.40 5.02 18.49
CA ASP A 25 15.37 5.83 17.76
C ASP A 25 16.09 4.95 16.73
N LEU A 26 15.82 5.21 15.45
CA LEU A 26 16.44 4.54 14.30
C LEU A 26 17.52 5.40 13.63
N SER A 27 18.05 6.41 14.35
CA SER A 27 19.16 7.24 13.88
C SER A 27 20.52 6.55 13.91
N PHE A 28 20.57 5.29 14.37
CA PHE A 28 21.71 4.41 14.17
C PHE A 28 21.89 4.10 12.67
N GLY A 29 23.06 3.59 12.33
CA GLY A 29 23.54 3.42 10.96
C GLY A 29 22.91 2.19 10.32
N ASP A 30 23.74 1.35 9.73
CA ASP A 30 23.27 0.17 9.00
C ASP A 30 22.48 -0.80 9.88
N VAL A 31 21.49 -1.47 9.30
CA VAL A 31 20.65 -2.49 9.92
C VAL A 31 20.93 -3.82 9.25
N HIS A 32 21.27 -4.83 10.03
CA HIS A 32 21.39 -6.20 9.53
C HIS A 32 20.59 -7.18 10.38
N VAL A 33 19.58 -7.81 9.78
CA VAL A 33 18.83 -8.92 10.39
C VAL A 33 19.34 -10.24 9.84
N PHE A 34 20.02 -11.01 10.69
CA PHE A 34 20.63 -12.30 10.33
C PHE A 34 19.58 -13.42 10.14
N PRO A 35 19.96 -14.56 9.54
CA PRO A 35 19.05 -15.70 9.38
C PRO A 35 18.42 -16.15 10.69
N ASN A 36 17.19 -16.69 10.62
CA ASN A 36 16.40 -17.16 11.76
C ASN A 36 16.20 -16.10 12.88
N THR A 37 16.26 -14.83 12.52
CA THR A 37 16.05 -13.70 13.44
C THR A 37 14.89 -12.85 12.99
N ILE A 38 14.00 -12.49 13.90
CA ILE A 38 12.91 -11.55 13.65
C ILE A 38 13.14 -10.31 14.50
N TRP A 39 13.12 -9.14 13.87
CA TRP A 39 13.01 -7.86 14.55
C TRP A 39 11.65 -7.23 14.22
N SER A 40 10.84 -7.02 15.26
CA SER A 40 9.48 -6.50 15.17
C SER A 40 9.35 -5.23 15.98
N MET A 41 9.10 -4.11 15.32
CA MET A 41 8.81 -2.82 15.92
C MET A 41 7.31 -2.56 15.87
N ILE A 42 6.69 -2.39 17.04
CA ILE A 42 5.25 -2.21 17.17
C ILE A 42 4.97 -0.85 17.79
N ASN A 43 4.07 -0.09 17.16
CA ASN A 43 3.67 1.25 17.57
C ASN A 43 4.82 2.27 17.59
N ASN A 44 5.78 2.13 16.67
CA ASN A 44 6.76 3.17 16.40
C ASN A 44 6.25 4.09 15.26
N ALA A 45 5.64 5.22 15.63
CA ALA A 45 5.01 6.14 14.67
C ALA A 45 5.95 6.57 13.53
N ALA A 46 7.23 6.76 13.82
CA ALA A 46 8.24 7.21 12.86
C ALA A 46 9.45 6.27 12.85
N SER A 47 9.43 5.29 11.96
CA SER A 47 10.53 4.36 11.70
C SER A 47 11.36 4.88 10.52
N ASN A 48 12.27 5.81 10.80
CA ASN A 48 13.14 6.43 9.79
C ASN A 48 14.54 5.82 9.84
N PHE A 49 14.82 4.86 8.97
CA PHE A 49 16.13 4.23 8.83
C PHE A 49 17.10 5.17 8.10
N ARG A 50 18.29 5.35 8.69
CA ARG A 50 19.36 6.24 8.17
C ARG A 50 20.61 5.51 7.69
N GLY A 51 20.52 4.18 7.53
CA GLY A 51 21.60 3.29 7.12
C GLY A 51 21.18 2.34 6.01
N ASN A 52 22.13 1.51 5.54
CA ASN A 52 21.81 0.36 4.71
C ASN A 52 20.88 -0.60 5.47
N ILE A 53 20.03 -1.31 4.77
CA ILE A 53 19.18 -2.36 5.36
C ILE A 53 19.50 -3.66 4.64
N GLN A 54 19.86 -4.67 5.42
CA GLN A 54 20.03 -6.05 4.96
C GLN A 54 19.18 -6.99 5.82
N VAL A 55 18.28 -7.73 5.18
CA VAL A 55 17.50 -8.80 5.82
C VAL A 55 17.83 -10.10 5.12
N ASP A 56 18.56 -10.98 5.81
CA ASP A 56 19.01 -12.24 5.24
C ASP A 56 17.86 -13.25 5.11
N LYS A 57 18.08 -14.28 4.31
CA LYS A 57 17.16 -15.41 4.14
C LYS A 57 16.73 -15.97 5.50
N THR A 58 15.43 -16.23 5.67
CA THR A 58 14.78 -16.64 6.95
C THR A 58 14.79 -15.59 8.08
N GLY A 59 15.41 -14.44 7.86
CA GLY A 59 15.27 -13.27 8.73
C GLY A 59 13.98 -12.51 8.46
N GLY A 60 13.59 -11.65 9.41
CA GLY A 60 12.35 -10.88 9.33
C GLY A 60 12.48 -9.48 9.95
N LEU A 61 12.05 -8.46 9.22
CA LEU A 61 11.91 -7.09 9.69
C LEU A 61 10.45 -6.66 9.60
N TYR A 62 9.85 -6.34 10.74
CA TYR A 62 8.46 -5.93 10.84
C TYR A 62 8.37 -4.54 11.47
N VAL A 63 7.68 -3.63 10.80
CA VAL A 63 7.32 -2.31 11.32
C VAL A 63 5.81 -2.24 11.29
N SER A 64 5.16 -2.11 12.44
CA SER A 64 3.70 -2.26 12.50
C SER A 64 3.05 -1.30 13.50
N THR A 65 1.76 -1.04 13.29
CA THR A 65 0.91 -0.38 14.27
C THR A 65 -0.33 -1.22 14.54
N ASN A 66 -0.70 -1.31 15.82
CA ASN A 66 -1.99 -1.86 16.26
C ASN A 66 -2.89 -0.78 16.91
N SER A 67 -2.53 0.48 16.74
CA SER A 67 -3.22 1.64 17.31
C SER A 67 -3.90 2.47 16.22
N SER A 68 -5.23 2.59 16.31
CA SER A 68 -6.05 3.41 15.41
C SER A 68 -5.75 4.92 15.50
N ASP A 69 -5.08 5.34 16.57
CA ASP A 69 -4.71 6.74 16.79
C ASP A 69 -3.28 7.06 16.31
N MET A 70 -2.58 6.08 15.73
CA MET A 70 -1.19 6.25 15.32
C MET A 70 -1.00 6.07 13.82
N GLN A 71 -0.57 7.14 13.16
CA GLN A 71 -0.06 7.10 11.79
C GLN A 71 1.28 6.36 11.77
N LEU A 72 1.45 5.41 10.86
CA LEU A 72 2.71 4.70 10.69
C LEU A 72 3.51 5.30 9.53
N SER A 73 4.73 5.71 9.83
CA SER A 73 5.76 6.05 8.86
C SER A 73 6.90 5.03 8.97
N ALA A 74 7.23 4.41 7.85
CA ALA A 74 8.37 3.52 7.71
C ALA A 74 9.15 3.95 6.47
N THR A 75 10.22 4.70 6.68
CA THR A 75 11.03 5.24 5.58
C THR A 75 12.48 4.83 5.71
N ALA A 76 13.05 4.36 4.62
CA ALA A 76 14.49 4.22 4.42
C ALA A 76 14.88 5.28 3.38
N ARG A 77 15.25 6.48 3.85
CA ARG A 77 15.60 7.63 3.00
C ARG A 77 16.66 8.48 3.69
N GLU A 78 17.53 9.12 2.93
CA GLU A 78 18.43 10.16 3.47
C GLU A 78 18.06 11.55 2.99
N PHE A 79 18.25 12.51 3.90
CA PHE A 79 18.33 13.93 3.57
C PHE A 79 19.73 14.29 3.04
N ALA A 80 19.81 14.41 1.70
CA ALA A 80 20.39 15.55 1.01
C ALA A 80 21.87 15.59 0.55
N LEU A 81 22.76 14.59 0.68
CA LEU A 81 24.11 14.77 0.09
C LEU A 81 24.71 13.64 -0.76
N HIS A 82 24.45 12.34 -0.54
CA HIS A 82 24.85 11.31 -1.51
C HIS A 82 24.01 10.02 -1.40
N PRO A 83 23.28 9.59 -2.45
CA PRO A 83 22.48 8.37 -2.40
C PRO A 83 23.41 7.15 -2.47
N VAL A 84 23.87 6.66 -1.32
CA VAL A 84 24.70 5.44 -1.24
C VAL A 84 24.00 4.29 -0.54
N TYR A 85 22.77 4.49 -0.06
CA TYR A 85 22.03 3.46 0.68
C TYR A 85 21.60 2.30 -0.20
N SER A 86 21.76 1.12 0.36
CA SER A 86 21.30 -0.15 -0.21
C SER A 86 20.22 -0.75 0.68
N PHE A 87 19.14 -1.19 0.05
CA PHE A 87 18.11 -2.01 0.66
C PHE A 87 18.17 -3.40 0.02
N ILE A 88 18.55 -4.40 0.81
CA ILE A 88 18.70 -5.78 0.39
C ILE A 88 17.79 -6.66 1.24
N ASN A 89 16.84 -7.34 0.60
CA ASN A 89 15.89 -8.23 1.26
C ASN A 89 15.89 -9.62 0.63
N ASP A 90 16.39 -10.59 1.37
CA ASP A 90 16.31 -12.03 1.06
C ASP A 90 15.37 -12.78 2.02
N GLY A 91 14.86 -12.09 3.05
CA GLY A 91 13.94 -12.61 4.07
C GLY A 91 12.52 -12.07 3.92
N ILE A 92 11.93 -11.63 5.03
CA ILE A 92 10.61 -10.98 5.06
C ILE A 92 10.76 -9.55 5.58
N VAL A 93 10.24 -8.57 4.84
CA VAL A 93 10.06 -7.20 5.33
C VAL A 93 8.58 -6.85 5.26
N SER A 94 8.00 -6.39 6.37
CA SER A 94 6.58 -6.01 6.42
C SER A 94 6.38 -4.66 7.09
N PHE A 95 5.83 -3.71 6.34
CA PHE A 95 5.32 -2.44 6.86
C PHE A 95 3.80 -2.53 6.93
N ASN A 96 3.26 -2.62 8.15
CA ASN A 96 1.85 -2.94 8.38
C ASN A 96 1.14 -1.84 9.19
N ALA A 97 0.35 -1.03 8.48
CA ALA A 97 -0.53 0.01 8.98
C ALA A 97 -2.03 -0.34 8.85
N ILE A 98 -2.40 -1.61 8.69
CA ILE A 98 -3.81 -2.00 8.53
C ILE A 98 -4.68 -1.53 9.71
N LYS A 99 -4.15 -1.60 10.94
CA LYS A 99 -4.83 -1.15 12.17
C LYS A 99 -4.45 0.28 12.58
N GLY A 100 -3.72 1.01 11.74
CA GLY A 100 -3.23 2.35 12.02
C GLY A 100 -4.29 3.44 11.83
N ALA A 101 -3.93 4.66 12.21
CA ALA A 101 -4.69 5.86 11.84
C ALA A 101 -4.68 6.05 10.30
N PRO A 102 -5.60 6.87 9.77
CA PRO A 102 -5.57 7.26 8.36
C PRO A 102 -4.21 7.85 7.97
N LEU A 103 -3.87 7.72 6.69
CA LEU A 103 -2.58 8.07 6.11
C LEU A 103 -1.44 7.14 6.58
N TYR A 104 -0.46 6.92 5.71
CA TYR A 104 0.77 6.20 6.03
C TYR A 104 1.89 6.76 5.15
N ALA A 105 3.14 6.55 5.55
CA ALA A 105 4.28 6.98 4.76
C ALA A 105 5.26 5.83 4.64
N PHE A 106 5.25 5.14 3.50
CA PHE A 106 6.14 4.02 3.25
C PHE A 106 7.03 4.29 2.04
N TRP A 107 8.32 4.39 2.30
CA TRP A 107 9.29 4.75 1.27
C TRP A 107 10.60 4.02 1.45
N ILE A 108 11.07 3.40 0.37
CA ILE A 108 12.46 2.94 0.25
C ILE A 108 13.10 3.76 -0.85
N ILE A 109 14.01 4.66 -0.49
CA ILE A 109 14.68 5.58 -1.41
C ILE A 109 16.17 5.46 -1.20
N GLY A 110 16.89 5.07 -2.25
CA GLY A 110 18.32 4.81 -2.14
C GLY A 110 18.99 4.57 -3.48
N LYS A 111 20.26 4.15 -3.43
CA LYS A 111 21.01 3.78 -4.62
C LYS A 111 20.56 2.44 -5.15
N THR A 112 20.49 1.46 -4.25
CA THR A 112 20.30 0.04 -4.58
C THR A 112 19.08 -0.49 -3.86
N PHE A 113 18.22 -1.19 -4.60
CA PHE A 113 17.15 -2.01 -4.09
C PHE A 113 17.26 -3.41 -4.71
N LYS A 114 17.42 -4.42 -3.86
CA LYS A 114 17.46 -5.83 -4.26
C LYS A 114 16.50 -6.62 -3.39
N ASN A 115 15.53 -7.28 -4.02
CA ASN A 115 14.55 -8.11 -3.33
C ASN A 115 14.54 -9.53 -3.93
N THR A 116 14.96 -10.53 -3.17
CA THR A 116 14.73 -11.95 -3.48
C THR A 116 13.75 -12.62 -2.49
N GLY A 117 13.48 -11.95 -1.37
CA GLY A 117 12.51 -12.36 -0.35
C GLY A 117 11.10 -11.81 -0.57
N ASP A 118 10.39 -11.60 0.52
CA ASP A 118 9.03 -11.06 0.55
C ASP A 118 9.01 -9.65 1.15
N LEU A 119 8.40 -8.70 0.45
CA LEU A 119 8.27 -7.31 0.89
C LEU A 119 6.80 -6.88 0.87
N PHE A 120 6.29 -6.36 1.99
CA PHE A 120 4.90 -5.99 2.15
C PHE A 120 4.73 -4.53 2.58
N PHE A 121 3.83 -3.83 1.90
CA PHE A 121 3.35 -2.50 2.23
C PHE A 121 1.84 -2.60 2.42
N SER A 122 1.37 -2.53 3.67
CA SER A 122 -0.03 -2.86 3.98
C SER A 122 -0.68 -1.75 4.78
N ALA A 123 -1.87 -1.32 4.37
CA ALA A 123 -2.60 -0.26 5.04
C ALA A 123 -4.12 -0.50 5.02
N SER A 124 -4.85 0.28 5.82
CA SER A 124 -6.31 0.25 5.83
C SER A 124 -6.90 0.76 4.51
N GLY A 125 -6.31 1.80 3.92
CA GLY A 125 -6.93 2.57 2.84
C GLY A 125 -7.80 3.72 3.36
N GLU A 126 -7.75 4.00 4.66
CA GLU A 126 -8.29 5.24 5.21
C GLU A 126 -7.34 6.40 4.85
N GLY A 127 -7.80 7.29 3.98
CA GLY A 127 -7.01 8.40 3.45
C GLY A 127 -6.15 8.04 2.25
N THR A 128 -5.49 9.06 1.71
CA THR A 128 -4.67 8.99 0.49
C THR A 128 -3.20 9.12 0.87
N ALA A 129 -2.38 8.18 0.38
CA ALA A 129 -0.94 8.18 0.60
C ALA A 129 -0.18 7.82 -0.66
N ILE A 130 1.00 8.40 -0.82
CA ILE A 130 1.96 8.02 -1.85
C ILE A 130 3.03 7.17 -1.17
N SER A 131 3.33 6.03 -1.77
CA SER A 131 4.36 5.11 -1.27
C SER A 131 5.16 4.52 -2.42
N GLY A 132 6.28 3.89 -2.11
CA GLY A 132 7.03 3.23 -3.16
C GLY A 132 8.47 2.91 -2.86
N VAL A 133 9.13 2.46 -3.92
CA VAL A 133 10.53 2.07 -3.92
C VAL A 133 11.23 2.82 -5.06
N LYS A 134 12.03 3.83 -4.70
CA LYS A 134 12.76 4.70 -5.63
C LYS A 134 14.25 4.46 -5.53
N SER A 135 14.78 3.62 -6.42
CA SER A 135 16.21 3.33 -6.51
C SER A 135 16.72 3.43 -7.94
N GLU A 136 18.01 3.71 -8.08
CA GLU A 136 18.70 3.75 -9.38
C GLU A 136 19.01 2.34 -9.88
N ASP A 137 19.51 1.49 -8.99
CA ASP A 137 19.73 0.06 -9.20
C ASP A 137 18.57 -0.70 -8.54
N TRP A 138 17.53 -1.04 -9.30
CA TRP A 138 16.29 -1.65 -8.79
C TRP A 138 16.10 -3.03 -9.39
N HIS A 139 16.12 -4.06 -8.52
CA HIS A 139 15.93 -5.45 -8.90
C HIS A 139 14.96 -6.19 -7.96
N ASN A 140 13.98 -6.86 -8.55
CA ASN A 140 13.08 -7.78 -7.85
C ASN A 140 13.10 -9.17 -8.50
N ASN A 141 13.47 -10.18 -7.74
CA ASN A 141 13.32 -11.61 -8.07
C ASN A 141 12.36 -12.33 -7.09
N GLY A 142 11.94 -11.64 -6.03
CA GLY A 142 11.07 -12.15 -4.98
C GLY A 142 9.61 -11.74 -5.16
N ASN A 143 8.93 -11.47 -4.06
CA ASN A 143 7.57 -10.96 -4.02
C ASN A 143 7.53 -9.56 -3.38
N ILE A 144 6.78 -8.64 -4.00
CA ILE A 144 6.42 -7.36 -3.42
C ILE A 144 4.90 -7.25 -3.41
N HIS A 145 4.27 -6.89 -2.29
CA HIS A 145 2.82 -6.75 -2.20
C HIS A 145 2.45 -5.41 -1.57
N PHE A 146 1.80 -4.55 -2.36
CA PHE A 146 1.13 -3.35 -1.93
C PHE A 146 -0.36 -3.65 -1.70
N TYR A 147 -0.80 -3.52 -0.46
CA TYR A 147 -2.12 -3.96 -0.03
C TYR A 147 -2.88 -2.84 0.68
N GLN A 148 -4.15 -2.74 0.34
CA GLN A 148 -5.13 -1.95 1.03
C GLN A 148 -6.39 -2.75 1.33
N THR A 149 -6.95 -2.56 2.53
CA THR A 149 -8.23 -3.20 2.88
C THR A 149 -9.36 -2.63 2.04
N LYS A 150 -9.36 -1.32 1.80
CA LYS A 150 -10.26 -0.64 0.87
C LYS A 150 -9.48 0.25 -0.09
N LYS A 151 -10.02 0.43 -1.30
CA LYS A 151 -9.49 1.35 -2.30
C LYS A 151 -9.51 2.79 -1.78
N SER A 152 -8.47 3.55 -2.09
CA SER A 152 -8.45 5.00 -1.92
C SER A 152 -7.65 5.70 -3.01
N GLY A 153 -7.51 7.02 -2.88
CA GLY A 153 -6.65 7.87 -3.68
C GLY A 153 -5.15 7.55 -3.60
N SER A 154 -4.76 6.50 -2.90
CA SER A 154 -3.36 6.12 -2.72
C SER A 154 -2.77 5.54 -3.98
N PHE A 155 -1.50 5.85 -4.26
CA PHE A 155 -0.78 5.23 -5.36
C PHE A 155 0.66 4.91 -5.01
N VAL A 156 1.20 3.95 -5.74
CA VAL A 156 2.54 3.42 -5.60
C VAL A 156 3.38 3.87 -6.77
N GLN A 157 4.65 4.15 -6.51
CA GLN A 157 5.64 4.39 -7.55
C GLN A 157 6.85 3.48 -7.38
N LEU A 158 7.30 2.86 -8.48
CA LEU A 158 8.41 1.92 -8.49
C LEU A 158 9.49 2.40 -9.46
N GLY A 159 10.74 2.23 -9.07
CA GLY A 159 11.90 2.69 -9.85
C GLY A 159 12.05 4.21 -9.86
N LYS A 160 13.27 4.69 -10.06
CA LYS A 160 13.53 6.11 -10.28
C LYS A 160 12.88 6.57 -11.59
N ASP A 161 12.23 7.73 -11.58
CA ASP A 161 11.50 8.26 -12.73
C ASP A 161 12.38 8.34 -13.97
N ALA A 162 11.82 7.98 -15.14
CA ALA A 162 12.52 7.93 -16.41
C ALA A 162 13.81 7.07 -16.44
N LYS A 163 14.04 6.25 -15.41
CA LYS A 163 15.02 5.17 -15.40
C LYS A 163 14.32 3.85 -15.57
N THR A 164 15.03 2.75 -15.41
CA THR A 164 14.50 1.41 -15.55
C THR A 164 14.52 0.69 -14.20
N LEU A 165 13.54 -0.17 -14.00
CA LEU A 165 13.51 -1.16 -12.94
C LEU A 165 13.50 -2.56 -13.58
N GLN A 166 14.14 -3.54 -12.95
CA GLN A 166 14.13 -4.93 -13.41
C GLN A 166 13.29 -5.80 -12.47
N ASN A 167 12.18 -6.33 -13.00
CA ASN A 167 11.28 -7.23 -12.28
C ASN A 167 11.24 -8.61 -12.95
N ASP A 168 11.88 -9.58 -12.32
CA ASP A 168 11.83 -11.01 -12.67
C ASP A 168 11.01 -11.81 -11.62
N GLY A 169 10.43 -11.12 -10.65
CA GLY A 169 9.59 -11.67 -9.60
C GLY A 169 8.10 -11.30 -9.75
N GLN A 170 7.40 -11.33 -8.62
CA GLN A 170 5.98 -10.98 -8.52
C GLN A 170 5.83 -9.61 -7.83
N VAL A 171 5.00 -8.74 -8.39
CA VAL A 171 4.55 -7.50 -7.75
C VAL A 171 3.03 -7.49 -7.73
N CYS A 172 2.43 -7.39 -6.55
CA CYS A 172 1.00 -7.44 -6.35
C CYS A 172 0.45 -6.12 -5.83
N PHE A 173 -0.71 -5.73 -6.34
CA PHE A 173 -1.49 -4.59 -5.89
C PHE A 173 -2.90 -5.08 -5.54
N THR A 174 -3.30 -4.93 -4.29
CA THR A 174 -4.66 -5.22 -3.84
C THR A 174 -5.32 -3.92 -3.37
N ASN A 175 -6.38 -3.51 -4.07
CA ASN A 175 -7.04 -2.21 -3.88
C ASN A 175 -6.08 -1.01 -3.93
N GLN A 176 -4.99 -1.11 -4.68
CA GLN A 176 -3.93 -0.10 -4.76
C GLN A 176 -3.79 0.42 -6.19
N ASN A 177 -3.29 1.65 -6.33
CA ASN A 177 -2.94 2.19 -7.64
C ASN A 177 -1.44 2.07 -7.89
N TRP A 178 -1.06 1.85 -9.14
CA TRP A 178 0.32 1.97 -9.57
C TRP A 178 0.44 3.04 -10.65
N HIS A 179 1.32 4.00 -10.43
CA HIS A 179 1.72 4.99 -11.42
C HIS A 179 3.08 4.60 -11.99
N GLN A 180 3.08 4.13 -13.23
CA GLN A 180 4.29 3.71 -13.93
C GLN A 180 4.98 4.93 -14.56
N LEU A 181 6.08 5.36 -13.93
CA LEU A 181 6.92 6.47 -14.40
C LEU A 181 8.32 6.00 -14.87
N ALA A 182 8.76 4.85 -14.38
CA ALA A 182 10.02 4.20 -14.75
C ALA A 182 9.76 3.08 -15.76
N GLY A 183 10.70 2.86 -16.67
CA GLY A 183 10.67 1.73 -17.60
C GLY A 183 10.77 0.42 -16.87
N VAL A 184 10.13 -0.61 -17.42
CA VAL A 184 9.98 -1.92 -16.79
C VAL A 184 10.69 -2.96 -17.65
N LEU A 185 11.72 -3.57 -17.10
CA LEU A 185 12.48 -4.66 -17.71
C LEU A 185 12.24 -5.96 -16.94
N GLY A 186 12.60 -7.08 -17.56
CA GLY A 186 12.53 -8.40 -16.94
C GLY A 186 11.44 -9.28 -17.53
N THR A 187 11.13 -10.34 -16.79
CA THR A 187 10.27 -11.46 -17.18
C THR A 187 9.19 -11.78 -16.15
N GLY A 188 9.03 -10.91 -15.15
CA GLY A 188 8.13 -11.13 -14.02
C GLY A 188 6.68 -10.74 -14.31
N CYS A 189 5.93 -10.53 -13.23
CA CYS A 189 4.51 -10.19 -13.29
C CYS A 189 4.15 -9.02 -12.37
N PHE A 190 3.25 -8.16 -12.85
CA PHE A 190 2.53 -7.16 -12.06
C PHE A 190 1.05 -7.54 -12.03
N THR A 191 0.49 -7.76 -10.84
CA THR A 191 -0.89 -8.21 -10.66
C THR A 191 -1.74 -7.14 -10.01
N ALA A 192 -2.85 -6.79 -10.65
CA ALA A 192 -3.89 -5.93 -10.11
C ALA A 192 -5.05 -6.80 -9.62
N SER A 193 -5.23 -6.88 -8.31
CA SER A 193 -6.34 -7.60 -7.66
C SER A 193 -7.32 -6.64 -7.00
N GLY A 194 -8.58 -7.06 -6.87
CA GLY A 194 -9.65 -6.23 -6.31
C GLY A 194 -9.90 -4.98 -7.17
N LYS A 195 -9.96 -3.80 -6.56
CA LYS A 195 -10.20 -2.51 -7.25
C LYS A 195 -8.90 -1.81 -7.69
N SER A 196 -7.82 -2.55 -7.93
CA SER A 196 -6.52 -1.97 -8.25
C SER A 196 -6.47 -1.38 -9.66
N SER A 197 -5.72 -0.30 -9.85
CA SER A 197 -5.61 0.36 -11.15
C SER A 197 -4.15 0.59 -11.54
N PHE A 198 -3.81 0.32 -12.79
CA PHE A 198 -2.51 0.62 -13.37
C PHE A 198 -2.64 1.83 -14.28
N TYR A 199 -1.89 2.88 -13.94
CA TYR A 199 -1.73 4.04 -14.80
C TYR A 199 -0.35 3.97 -15.47
N LEU A 200 -0.35 3.67 -16.77
CA LEU A 200 0.83 3.60 -17.61
C LEU A 200 1.13 5.00 -18.16
N MET A 201 1.82 5.79 -17.33
CA MET A 201 1.98 7.24 -17.51
C MET A 201 3.14 7.62 -18.41
N ASN A 202 4.08 6.72 -18.66
CA ASN A 202 5.29 7.06 -19.38
C ASN A 202 5.54 6.06 -20.50
N ASN A 203 5.15 6.45 -21.72
CA ASN A 203 5.39 5.70 -22.95
C ASN A 203 6.75 6.00 -23.59
N ALA A 204 7.56 6.91 -23.02
CA ALA A 204 8.90 7.22 -23.47
C ALA A 204 9.99 6.34 -22.82
N VAL A 205 9.59 5.42 -21.94
CA VAL A 205 10.47 4.45 -21.29
C VAL A 205 10.11 3.04 -21.75
N PRO A 206 11.08 2.10 -21.80
CA PRO A 206 10.81 0.76 -22.28
C PRO A 206 9.85 0.01 -21.34
N PHE A 207 9.05 -0.88 -21.91
CA PHE A 207 8.30 -1.91 -21.19
C PHE A 207 8.61 -3.25 -21.87
N SER A 208 9.12 -4.22 -21.11
CA SER A 208 9.57 -5.51 -21.65
C SER A 208 8.39 -6.32 -22.19
N GLU A 209 8.57 -6.90 -23.37
CA GLU A 209 7.61 -7.83 -24.01
C GLU A 209 7.43 -9.13 -23.20
N ASN A 210 8.37 -9.46 -22.30
CA ASN A 210 8.24 -10.63 -21.42
C ASN A 210 7.58 -10.30 -20.07
N GLN A 211 7.18 -9.04 -19.85
CA GLN A 211 6.54 -8.63 -18.62
C GLN A 211 5.03 -8.76 -18.73
N ILE A 212 4.40 -9.43 -17.77
CA ILE A 212 2.95 -9.61 -17.75
C ILE A 212 2.27 -8.60 -16.81
N LEU A 213 1.22 -7.95 -17.31
CA LEU A 213 0.21 -7.26 -16.51
C LEU A 213 -0.99 -8.20 -16.33
N TYR A 214 -1.19 -8.71 -15.12
CA TYR A 214 -2.29 -9.62 -14.83
C TYR A 214 -3.43 -8.90 -14.09
N LEU A 215 -4.62 -8.93 -14.68
CA LEU A 215 -5.86 -8.42 -14.10
C LEU A 215 -6.55 -9.55 -13.35
N ASP A 216 -6.30 -9.64 -12.04
CA ASP A 216 -6.77 -10.68 -11.16
C ASP A 216 -8.05 -10.25 -10.44
N GLY A 217 -9.11 -10.11 -11.23
CA GLY A 217 -10.41 -9.71 -10.74
C GLY A 217 -11.17 -8.78 -11.66
N SER A 218 -12.36 -8.44 -11.19
CA SER A 218 -13.46 -7.91 -11.97
C SER A 218 -13.58 -6.38 -11.93
N GLU A 219 -12.89 -5.73 -11.00
CA GLU A 219 -12.91 -4.27 -10.80
C GLU A 219 -11.53 -3.63 -11.02
N SER A 220 -10.56 -4.38 -11.54
CA SER A 220 -9.24 -3.84 -11.87
C SER A 220 -9.26 -3.03 -13.17
N SER A 221 -8.30 -2.13 -13.34
CA SER A 221 -8.22 -1.29 -14.54
C SER A 221 -6.79 -1.04 -15.01
N ILE A 222 -6.61 -0.86 -16.33
CA ILE A 222 -5.43 -0.29 -16.96
C ILE A 222 -5.84 0.98 -17.71
N MET A 223 -5.12 2.07 -17.47
CA MET A 223 -5.22 3.31 -18.23
C MET A 223 -3.83 3.67 -18.77
N ALA A 224 -3.70 3.89 -20.08
CA ALA A 224 -2.42 4.20 -20.71
C ALA A 224 -2.42 5.54 -21.44
N ILE A 225 -1.29 6.23 -21.47
CA ILE A 225 -1.11 7.40 -22.33
C ILE A 225 -0.82 6.93 -23.76
N PRO A 226 -1.68 7.26 -24.75
CA PRO A 226 -1.48 6.84 -26.12
C PRO A 226 -0.35 7.63 -26.79
N THR A 227 0.31 7.01 -27.77
CA THR A 227 1.41 7.61 -28.53
C THR A 227 1.24 7.39 -30.03
N ASN A 228 1.72 8.32 -30.83
CA ASN A 228 1.85 8.20 -32.28
C ASN A 228 3.30 7.87 -32.71
N PHE A 229 4.20 7.70 -31.74
CA PHE A 229 5.61 7.33 -31.96
C PHE A 229 5.88 5.99 -31.28
N GLY A 230 6.12 4.95 -32.09
CA GLY A 230 6.54 3.63 -31.61
C GLY A 230 5.73 3.08 -30.44
N PRO A 231 4.42 2.82 -30.59
CA PRO A 231 3.58 2.37 -29.49
C PRO A 231 4.10 1.06 -28.89
N LEU A 232 4.26 1.05 -27.57
CA LEU A 232 4.57 -0.17 -26.83
C LEU A 232 3.35 -1.10 -26.87
N THR A 233 3.63 -2.41 -26.91
CA THR A 233 2.60 -3.44 -26.71
C THR A 233 2.70 -3.93 -25.28
N TYR A 234 1.62 -3.78 -24.51
CA TYR A 234 1.55 -4.31 -23.16
C TYR A 234 0.95 -5.71 -23.18
N HIS A 235 1.61 -6.69 -22.58
CA HIS A 235 1.06 -8.03 -22.46
C HIS A 235 0.15 -8.09 -21.24
N VAL A 236 -1.14 -8.33 -21.49
CA VAL A 236 -2.18 -8.33 -20.46
C VAL A 236 -2.83 -9.70 -20.39
N ARG A 237 -3.13 -10.17 -19.19
CA ARG A 237 -3.87 -11.42 -18.96
C ARG A 237 -5.02 -11.18 -18.00
N GLY A 238 -6.05 -12.04 -18.09
CA GLY A 238 -7.24 -11.95 -17.24
C GLY A 238 -8.24 -10.87 -17.64
N PHE A 239 -8.16 -10.30 -18.85
CA PHE A 239 -9.11 -9.29 -19.31
C PHE A 239 -10.50 -9.90 -19.57
N GLY A 240 -11.55 -9.41 -18.92
CA GLY A 240 -12.90 -9.94 -19.06
C GLY A 240 -13.83 -9.66 -17.88
N THR A 241 -15.03 -10.26 -17.97
CA THR A 241 -16.08 -10.26 -16.95
C THR A 241 -15.97 -11.51 -16.08
N TYR A 242 -16.10 -11.36 -14.77
CA TYR A 242 -15.97 -12.46 -13.81
C TYR A 242 -17.33 -12.90 -13.24
N GLU A 243 -17.31 -13.89 -12.35
CA GLU A 243 -18.52 -14.51 -11.79
C GLU A 243 -19.43 -13.53 -11.03
N ASP A 244 -18.87 -12.43 -10.53
CA ASP A 244 -19.62 -11.35 -9.86
C ASP A 244 -20.32 -10.40 -10.85
N GLY A 245 -20.16 -10.62 -12.15
CA GLY A 245 -20.75 -9.82 -13.23
C GLY A 245 -20.01 -8.51 -13.52
N ASN A 246 -18.91 -8.21 -12.82
CA ASN A 246 -18.11 -7.02 -13.08
C ASN A 246 -17.01 -7.34 -14.10
N ALA A 247 -16.65 -6.34 -14.91
CA ALA A 247 -15.64 -6.44 -15.93
C ALA A 247 -14.48 -5.48 -15.65
N ASN A 248 -13.26 -6.01 -15.75
CA ASN A 248 -12.09 -5.14 -15.75
C ASN A 248 -11.98 -4.38 -17.07
N LYS A 249 -11.19 -3.30 -17.04
CA LYS A 249 -11.17 -2.31 -18.12
C LYS A 249 -9.75 -2.05 -18.59
N ILE A 250 -9.61 -1.82 -19.89
CA ILE A 250 -8.38 -1.33 -20.52
C ILE A 250 -8.74 -0.07 -21.30
N GLY A 251 -8.05 1.04 -21.04
CA GLY A 251 -8.37 2.32 -21.64
C GLY A 251 -7.19 3.24 -21.89
N LEU A 252 -7.52 4.38 -22.48
CA LEU A 252 -6.60 5.47 -22.79
C LEU A 252 -7.01 6.76 -22.06
N THR A 253 -6.03 7.61 -21.78
CA THR A 253 -6.24 8.90 -21.08
C THR A 253 -7.00 9.96 -21.89
N ALA A 254 -7.72 9.56 -22.95
CA ALA A 254 -8.59 10.41 -23.75
C ALA A 254 -9.68 9.57 -24.43
N THR A 255 -10.81 10.20 -24.77
CA THR A 255 -11.96 9.53 -25.38
C THR A 255 -11.55 8.81 -26.66
N LEU A 256 -11.92 7.53 -26.76
CA LEU A 256 -11.62 6.72 -27.93
C LEU A 256 -12.31 7.29 -29.17
N ARG A 257 -11.55 7.45 -30.26
CA ARG A 257 -12.07 7.95 -31.54
C ARG A 257 -11.26 7.38 -32.69
N GLN A 258 -11.90 7.31 -33.86
CA GLN A 258 -11.29 6.83 -35.10
C GLN A 258 -9.98 7.55 -35.42
N SER A 259 -9.07 6.85 -36.10
CA SER A 259 -7.83 7.45 -36.61
C SER A 259 -8.10 8.41 -37.76
N ASP A 260 -7.13 9.27 -38.06
CA ASP A 260 -7.23 10.20 -39.20
C ASP A 260 -7.27 9.45 -40.54
N ALA A 261 -6.83 8.18 -40.57
CA ALA A 261 -6.92 7.26 -41.71
C ALA A 261 -8.25 6.48 -41.77
N GLY A 262 -9.19 6.71 -40.84
CA GLY A 262 -10.50 6.07 -40.81
C GLY A 262 -10.55 4.71 -40.11
N GLU A 263 -9.48 4.31 -39.42
CA GLU A 263 -9.48 3.07 -38.62
C GLU A 263 -10.40 3.23 -37.40
N PRO A 264 -11.07 2.15 -36.95
CA PRO A 264 -11.98 2.23 -35.81
C PRO A 264 -11.28 2.67 -34.52
N ALA A 265 -12.04 3.23 -33.58
CA ALA A 265 -11.54 3.70 -32.28
C ALA A 265 -10.90 2.59 -31.44
N TRP A 266 -11.28 1.34 -31.72
CA TRP A 266 -10.67 0.13 -31.18
C TRP A 266 -10.75 -0.99 -32.22
N GLU A 267 -9.86 -1.96 -32.12
CA GLU A 267 -9.87 -3.18 -32.94
C GLU A 267 -9.25 -4.34 -32.15
N TYR A 268 -9.73 -5.55 -32.36
CA TYR A 268 -9.12 -6.77 -31.83
C TYR A 268 -8.68 -7.69 -32.96
N ASP A 269 -7.37 -7.97 -33.03
CA ASP A 269 -6.78 -8.94 -33.94
C ASP A 269 -6.94 -10.35 -33.37
N VAL A 270 -7.91 -11.09 -33.90
CA VAL A 270 -8.22 -12.48 -33.49
C VAL A 270 -7.07 -13.46 -33.68
N LYS A 271 -6.12 -13.17 -34.59
CA LYS A 271 -5.01 -14.06 -34.91
C LYS A 271 -3.87 -13.90 -33.92
N ASN A 272 -3.53 -12.66 -33.59
CA ASN A 272 -2.39 -12.35 -32.73
C ASN A 272 -2.79 -12.08 -31.28
N GLY A 273 -4.07 -11.80 -31.00
CA GLY A 273 -4.55 -11.48 -29.67
C GLY A 273 -4.38 -10.01 -29.28
N ASN A 274 -4.16 -9.10 -30.24
CA ASN A 274 -3.88 -7.70 -29.96
C ASN A 274 -5.16 -6.86 -29.95
N LEU A 275 -5.48 -6.26 -28.80
CA LEU A 275 -6.44 -5.18 -28.65
C LEU A 275 -5.74 -3.84 -28.87
N THR A 276 -6.13 -3.13 -29.93
CA THR A 276 -5.60 -1.81 -30.27
C THR A 276 -6.64 -0.75 -29.94
N LEU A 277 -6.25 0.27 -29.17
CA LEU A 277 -7.10 1.42 -28.82
C LEU A 277 -6.55 2.70 -29.45
N ARG A 278 -7.43 3.63 -29.84
CA ARG A 278 -7.05 4.84 -30.59
C ARG A 278 -7.72 6.10 -30.08
N VAL A 279 -6.95 7.19 -30.16
CA VAL A 279 -7.42 8.56 -29.97
C VAL A 279 -6.92 9.39 -31.16
N GLY A 280 -7.56 9.22 -32.32
CA GLY A 280 -7.08 9.84 -33.56
C GLY A 280 -5.74 9.25 -34.00
N PRO A 281 -4.69 10.06 -34.17
CA PRO A 281 -3.39 9.55 -34.59
C PRO A 281 -2.64 8.80 -33.49
N TYR A 282 -3.07 8.90 -32.23
CA TYR A 282 -2.42 8.24 -31.10
C TYR A 282 -3.01 6.85 -30.85
N VAL A 283 -2.12 5.89 -30.56
CA VAL A 283 -2.44 4.47 -30.46
C VAL A 283 -1.81 3.86 -29.20
N SER A 284 -2.41 2.82 -28.65
CA SER A 284 -1.73 1.84 -27.79
C SER A 284 -2.22 0.44 -28.12
N SER A 285 -1.32 -0.54 -27.98
CA SER A 285 -1.63 -1.94 -28.22
C SER A 285 -1.49 -2.74 -26.93
N PHE A 286 -2.41 -3.68 -26.73
CA PHE A 286 -2.44 -4.58 -25.61
C PHE A 286 -2.58 -6.00 -26.16
N GLU A 287 -1.58 -6.85 -25.95
CA GLU A 287 -1.66 -8.27 -26.29
C GLU A 287 -2.42 -8.97 -25.16
N ILE A 288 -3.72 -9.19 -25.36
CA ILE A 288 -4.65 -9.75 -24.36
C ILE A 288 -4.84 -11.26 -24.49
N GLY A 289 -4.19 -11.90 -25.46
CA GLY A 289 -4.38 -13.30 -25.83
C GLY A 289 -5.44 -13.51 -26.91
N THR A 290 -5.43 -14.71 -27.49
CA THR A 290 -6.39 -15.16 -28.51
C THR A 290 -7.67 -15.71 -27.91
N GLY A 291 -8.75 -15.80 -28.70
CA GLY A 291 -9.98 -16.50 -28.33
C GLY A 291 -11.12 -15.61 -27.84
N TYR A 292 -10.91 -14.29 -27.83
CA TYR A 292 -11.99 -13.34 -27.54
C TYR A 292 -12.96 -13.24 -28.72
N ASP A 293 -14.25 -13.13 -28.41
CA ASP A 293 -15.32 -12.84 -29.39
C ASP A 293 -15.44 -11.33 -29.63
N PRO A 294 -15.12 -10.80 -30.84
CA PRO A 294 -15.18 -9.37 -31.13
C PRO A 294 -16.53 -8.71 -30.84
N LYS A 295 -17.64 -9.47 -30.82
CA LYS A 295 -18.98 -8.93 -30.56
C LYS A 295 -19.27 -8.61 -29.10
N LYS A 296 -18.41 -9.04 -28.18
CA LYS A 296 -18.59 -8.83 -26.73
C LYS A 296 -17.76 -7.68 -26.18
N PHE A 297 -16.96 -7.01 -27.01
CA PHE A 297 -16.27 -5.80 -26.61
C PHE A 297 -17.23 -4.63 -26.60
N GLU A 298 -17.09 -3.77 -25.58
CA GLU A 298 -17.92 -2.58 -25.41
C GLU A 298 -17.03 -1.40 -25.01
N VAL A 299 -17.25 -0.24 -25.65
CA VAL A 299 -16.62 1.01 -25.26
C VAL A 299 -17.36 1.58 -24.07
N VAL A 300 -16.63 1.83 -22.99
CA VAL A 300 -17.16 2.27 -21.70
C VAL A 300 -16.36 3.42 -21.12
N SER A 301 -16.91 4.03 -20.07
CA SER A 301 -16.16 4.99 -19.25
C SER A 301 -15.50 4.26 -18.09
N ASP A 302 -14.28 4.67 -17.75
CA ASP A 302 -13.63 4.23 -16.52
C ASP A 302 -13.68 5.35 -15.48
N THR A 303 -14.23 5.03 -14.32
CA THR A 303 -14.40 5.94 -13.19
C THR A 303 -13.59 5.50 -11.98
N SER A 304 -12.64 4.58 -12.17
CA SER A 304 -11.77 4.13 -11.08
C SER A 304 -10.98 5.30 -10.51
N GLU A 305 -10.77 5.28 -9.19
CA GLU A 305 -10.02 6.32 -8.49
C GLU A 305 -8.52 6.30 -8.88
N GLU A 306 -7.87 7.47 -8.93
CA GLU A 306 -6.44 7.69 -9.29
C GLU A 306 -5.98 7.27 -10.68
N ILE A 307 -6.93 7.10 -11.60
CA ILE A 307 -6.66 7.12 -13.03
C ILE A 307 -7.48 8.25 -13.67
N PRO A 308 -7.05 8.78 -14.82
CA PRO A 308 -7.87 9.73 -15.58
C PRO A 308 -9.28 9.18 -15.84
N GLN A 309 -10.30 9.90 -15.36
CA GLN A 309 -11.70 9.52 -15.55
C GLN A 309 -12.20 10.05 -16.88
N VAL A 310 -12.11 9.21 -17.90
CA VAL A 310 -12.37 9.59 -19.29
C VAL A 310 -13.68 8.99 -19.76
N HIS A 311 -14.59 9.85 -20.23
CA HIS A 311 -15.82 9.38 -20.86
C HIS A 311 -15.51 8.64 -22.16
N LEU A 312 -16.00 7.40 -22.27
CA LEU A 312 -15.76 6.51 -23.42
C LEU A 312 -14.27 6.35 -23.78
N GLY A 313 -13.41 6.38 -22.75
CA GLY A 313 -11.96 6.23 -22.89
C GLY A 313 -11.47 4.78 -22.78
N ALA A 314 -12.34 3.82 -22.46
CA ALA A 314 -11.96 2.45 -22.16
C ALA A 314 -12.80 1.43 -22.93
N VAL A 315 -12.32 0.19 -22.92
CA VAL A 315 -13.02 -0.98 -23.42
C VAL A 315 -13.12 -2.01 -22.29
N GLN A 316 -14.26 -2.68 -22.21
CA GLN A 316 -14.45 -3.89 -21.43
C GLN A 316 -14.85 -5.06 -22.33
N TYR A 317 -14.68 -6.28 -21.84
CA TYR A 317 -15.12 -7.50 -22.52
C TYR A 317 -16.22 -8.19 -21.72
N ASN A 318 -17.43 -8.25 -22.31
CA ASN A 318 -18.66 -8.79 -21.73
C ASN A 318 -18.74 -10.33 -21.82
N GLY A 319 -17.66 -11.00 -21.44
CA GLY A 319 -17.53 -12.45 -21.33
C GLY A 319 -16.36 -12.82 -20.43
N PRO A 320 -16.25 -14.08 -20.00
CA PRO A 320 -15.11 -14.53 -19.21
C PRO A 320 -13.81 -14.45 -20.02
N PRO A 321 -12.66 -14.18 -19.39
CA PRO A 321 -11.37 -14.30 -20.05
C PRO A 321 -11.24 -15.69 -20.72
N PRO A 322 -10.95 -15.78 -22.04
CA PRO A 322 -10.87 -17.06 -22.74
C PRO A 322 -9.80 -17.99 -22.17
N GLN A 323 -8.71 -17.41 -21.68
CA GLN A 323 -7.64 -18.09 -20.99
C GLN A 323 -7.88 -17.96 -19.49
N THR A 324 -8.15 -19.08 -18.83
CA THR A 324 -8.46 -19.13 -17.40
C THR A 324 -7.21 -19.49 -16.59
N GLY A 325 -7.20 -19.05 -15.33
CA GLY A 325 -6.12 -19.32 -14.39
C GLY A 325 -5.02 -18.26 -14.41
N ILE A 326 -4.08 -18.42 -13.48
CA ILE A 326 -2.94 -17.52 -13.31
C ILE A 326 -1.93 -17.78 -14.44
N PRO A 327 -1.44 -16.75 -15.15
CA PRO A 327 -0.39 -16.89 -16.16
C PRO A 327 0.86 -17.56 -15.61
N ALA A 328 1.62 -18.28 -16.45
CA ALA A 328 2.79 -19.05 -16.00
C ALA A 328 3.90 -18.18 -15.39
N GLU A 329 3.99 -16.93 -15.85
CA GLU A 329 4.92 -15.90 -15.39
C GLU A 329 4.48 -15.28 -14.05
N CYS A 330 3.21 -15.42 -13.70
CA CYS A 330 2.61 -14.87 -12.49
C CYS A 330 2.49 -15.92 -11.38
N LYS A 331 2.44 -15.45 -10.14
CA LYS A 331 2.19 -16.28 -8.94
C LYS A 331 1.03 -15.68 -8.15
N PRO A 332 0.28 -16.49 -7.38
CA PRO A 332 -0.72 -15.96 -6.45
C PRO A 332 -0.11 -14.92 -5.52
N CYS A 333 -0.84 -13.83 -5.28
CA CYS A 333 -0.39 -12.81 -4.33
C CYS A 333 -0.32 -13.38 -2.92
N LYS A 334 0.84 -13.23 -2.27
CA LYS A 334 1.04 -13.74 -0.91
C LYS A 334 0.16 -12.99 0.10
N PRO A 335 -0.41 -13.69 1.10
CA PRO A 335 -1.13 -13.04 2.18
C PRO A 335 -0.20 -12.12 2.97
N ILE A 336 -0.78 -11.08 3.57
CA ILE A 336 -0.03 -10.18 4.44
C ILE A 336 0.38 -10.96 5.69
N PRO A 337 1.67 -10.95 6.08
CA PRO A 337 2.12 -11.69 7.24
C PRO A 337 1.55 -11.07 8.52
N ASP A 338 1.28 -11.93 9.50
CA ASP A 338 0.91 -11.50 10.85
C ASP A 338 2.04 -10.70 11.50
N ILE A 339 1.68 -9.83 12.43
CA ILE A 339 2.64 -9.08 13.26
C ILE A 339 3.25 -10.05 14.27
N PRO A 340 4.58 -10.28 14.27
CA PRO A 340 5.21 -11.10 15.29
C PRO A 340 5.16 -10.37 16.63
N GLU A 341 4.37 -10.89 17.57
CA GLU A 341 4.25 -10.38 18.93
C GLU A 341 4.81 -11.40 19.93
N VAL A 342 5.61 -10.91 20.90
CA VAL A 342 5.82 -11.58 22.19
C VAL A 342 4.94 -10.83 23.16
N ALA A 343 4.16 -11.55 23.98
CA ALA A 343 3.17 -10.97 24.90
C ALA A 343 3.70 -9.68 25.54
N LYS A 344 3.01 -8.55 25.29
CA LYS A 344 3.38 -7.25 25.86
C LYS A 344 3.48 -7.43 27.38
N PRO A 345 4.62 -7.10 28.03
CA PRO A 345 4.64 -7.09 29.48
C PRO A 345 3.53 -6.12 29.94
N ALA A 346 2.64 -6.62 30.79
CA ALA A 346 1.60 -5.80 31.38
C ALA A 346 2.24 -4.51 31.92
N PRO A 347 1.60 -3.33 31.77
CA PRO A 347 2.15 -2.11 32.32
C PRO A 347 2.51 -2.39 33.78
N SER A 348 3.76 -2.20 34.14
CA SER A 348 4.25 -2.37 35.50
C SER A 348 3.47 -1.39 36.37
N SER A 349 2.37 -1.86 36.93
CA SER A 349 1.74 -1.21 38.07
C SER A 349 2.80 -1.26 39.15
N SER A 350 3.28 -0.07 39.55
CA SER A 350 4.06 0.09 40.75
C SER A 350 3.19 -0.36 41.92
N SER A 351 3.21 -1.66 42.25
CA SER A 351 2.68 -2.14 43.52
C SER A 351 3.67 -1.70 44.58
N THR A 352 3.35 -0.61 45.27
CA THR A 352 3.86 -0.36 46.62
C THR A 352 3.67 -1.63 47.43
N VAL A 353 4.77 -2.28 47.77
CA VAL A 353 4.77 -3.41 48.71
C VAL A 353 4.50 -2.83 50.10
N GLU A 354 3.23 -2.82 50.51
CA GLU A 354 2.90 -2.68 51.92
C GLU A 354 3.30 -3.97 52.63
N THR A 355 4.43 -3.90 53.33
CA THR A 355 4.90 -4.95 54.23
C THR A 355 3.92 -5.03 55.40
N THR A 356 2.95 -5.95 55.34
CA THR A 356 2.21 -6.37 56.52
C THR A 356 2.83 -7.66 57.05
N LEU A 357 3.67 -7.49 58.09
CA LEU A 357 4.09 -8.57 58.98
C LEU A 357 2.83 -9.23 59.55
N ARG A 358 2.60 -10.50 59.22
CA ARG A 358 1.66 -11.36 59.97
C ARG A 358 2.40 -12.56 60.52
N THR A 359 2.56 -12.49 61.82
CA THR A 359 3.12 -13.49 62.73
C THR A 359 2.39 -14.82 62.57
N SER A 360 3.19 -15.88 62.46
CA SER A 360 2.79 -17.28 62.50
C SER A 360 2.12 -17.65 63.82
N LEU A 361 0.96 -18.29 63.76
CA LEU A 361 0.46 -19.18 64.81
C LEU A 361 -0.17 -20.42 64.14
N SER A 362 0.51 -21.53 64.34
CA SER A 362 0.13 -22.88 63.98
C SER A 362 -0.99 -23.39 64.89
N SER A 363 -2.00 -24.05 64.32
CA SER A 363 -2.66 -25.20 64.96
C SER A 363 -3.43 -26.02 63.93
N SER A 364 -3.19 -27.32 64.04
CA SER A 364 -3.76 -28.46 63.33
C SER A 364 -5.25 -28.65 63.56
N SER A 365 -6.00 -29.16 62.57
CA SER A 365 -6.86 -30.36 62.71
C SER A 365 -7.67 -30.65 61.43
N ALA A 366 -8.18 -31.88 61.36
CA ALA A 366 -8.46 -32.68 60.18
C ALA A 366 -9.84 -32.47 59.51
N ALA A 367 -9.97 -33.13 58.36
CA ALA A 367 -11.08 -33.21 57.42
C ALA A 367 -12.47 -33.54 58.01
N THR A 368 -13.54 -33.05 57.37
CA THR A 368 -14.70 -33.88 56.93
C THR A 368 -15.57 -33.14 55.90
N GLU A 369 -16.09 -33.89 54.93
CA GLU A 369 -17.14 -33.52 53.96
C GLU A 369 -18.47 -33.23 54.66
N THR A 370 -19.31 -32.33 54.13
CA THR A 370 -20.74 -32.60 53.85
C THR A 370 -21.33 -31.56 52.88
N THR A 371 -22.06 -32.07 51.91
CA THR A 371 -22.99 -31.44 50.97
C THR A 371 -24.16 -30.75 51.69
N LEU A 372 -24.69 -29.63 51.16
CA LEU A 372 -26.14 -29.44 50.99
C LEU A 372 -26.44 -28.21 50.09
N GLU A 373 -27.33 -28.44 49.14
CA GLU A 373 -28.04 -27.45 48.33
C GLU A 373 -28.89 -26.51 49.21
N THR A 374 -29.27 -25.33 48.71
CA THR A 374 -30.68 -24.90 48.54
C THR A 374 -30.75 -23.51 47.89
N THR A 375 -31.65 -23.44 46.92
CA THR A 375 -32.29 -22.36 46.17
C THR A 375 -32.73 -21.10 46.95
N THR A 376 -32.77 -19.92 46.31
CA THR A 376 -34.01 -19.19 45.88
C THR A 376 -33.78 -17.73 45.45
N SER A 377 -34.38 -17.39 44.30
CA SER A 377 -35.21 -16.20 43.95
C SER A 377 -34.73 -14.78 44.31
N ALA A 378 -34.46 -13.91 43.32
CA ALA A 378 -35.40 -13.14 42.49
C ALA A 378 -36.07 -11.95 43.22
N VAL A 379 -35.77 -10.73 42.77
CA VAL A 379 -36.72 -9.60 42.71
C VAL A 379 -36.41 -8.75 41.47
N GLU A 380 -37.37 -8.75 40.54
CA GLU A 380 -37.56 -7.76 39.49
C GLU A 380 -38.02 -6.42 40.08
N THR A 381 -37.71 -5.30 39.40
CA THR A 381 -38.70 -4.22 39.26
C THR A 381 -38.51 -3.49 37.92
N THR A 382 -39.47 -3.75 37.03
CA THR A 382 -40.09 -2.98 35.93
C THR A 382 -40.34 -1.50 36.29
N MET A 383 -40.65 -0.49 35.45
CA MET A 383 -41.21 -0.29 34.10
C MET A 383 -41.16 1.27 33.87
N SER A 384 -40.98 1.86 32.67
CA SER A 384 -42.02 2.33 31.71
C SER A 384 -41.35 3.35 30.75
N THR A 385 -41.31 3.21 29.40
CA THR A 385 -42.22 3.73 28.33
C THR A 385 -42.54 5.25 28.39
N SER A 386 -42.55 6.10 27.35
CA SER A 386 -42.84 5.93 25.91
C SER A 386 -42.36 7.09 24.96
N SER A 387 -42.20 6.76 23.67
CA SER A 387 -42.63 7.41 22.40
C SER A 387 -42.40 8.90 21.98
N THR A 388 -41.49 9.08 20.99
CA THR A 388 -41.62 9.71 19.62
C THR A 388 -41.97 11.24 19.45
N PRO A 389 -42.01 11.84 18.21
CA PRO A 389 -40.96 12.78 17.71
C PRO A 389 -41.50 14.10 17.07
N VAL A 390 -40.81 15.25 17.14
CA VAL A 390 -41.13 16.40 16.25
C VAL A 390 -39.92 17.31 15.99
N SER A 391 -39.68 17.62 14.71
CA SER A 391 -38.92 18.78 14.18
C SER A 391 -39.93 19.77 13.59
N PRO A 392 -39.73 21.11 13.64
CA PRO A 392 -39.16 21.79 12.46
C PRO A 392 -38.33 23.08 12.73
N THR A 393 -37.36 23.30 11.82
CA THR A 393 -36.96 24.55 11.09
C THR A 393 -36.77 25.90 11.80
N GLY A 394 -35.58 26.53 11.59
CA GLY A 394 -35.39 28.00 11.64
C GLY A 394 -33.94 28.49 11.87
N THR A 395 -33.36 29.18 10.88
CA THR A 395 -32.11 29.97 10.86
C THR A 395 -32.51 31.45 10.58
N PRO A 396 -31.75 32.58 10.79
CA PRO A 396 -30.38 32.82 11.33
C PRO A 396 -30.23 33.94 12.43
N SER A 397 -29.08 33.95 13.14
CA SER A 397 -28.13 35.05 13.53
C SER A 397 -28.61 36.37 14.22
N PRO A 398 -27.75 37.24 14.82
CA PRO A 398 -26.43 37.10 15.49
C PRO A 398 -26.43 37.62 16.95
N SER A 399 -25.31 37.40 17.66
CA SER A 399 -24.60 38.38 18.53
C SER A 399 -24.13 37.87 19.90
N GLU A 400 -22.91 38.32 20.19
CA GLU A 400 -22.31 38.62 21.50
C GLU A 400 -21.73 37.49 22.35
N THR A 401 -20.43 37.29 22.09
CA THR A 401 -19.33 37.26 23.08
C THR A 401 -19.74 37.37 24.55
N THR A 402 -19.55 36.30 25.31
CA THR A 402 -19.14 36.42 26.71
C THR A 402 -18.27 35.24 27.13
N SER A 403 -17.03 35.55 27.48
CA SER A 403 -16.05 34.67 28.09
C SER A 403 -16.42 34.39 29.55
N VAL A 404 -16.56 33.13 29.94
CA VAL A 404 -16.31 32.72 31.33
C VAL A 404 -15.65 31.34 31.36
N SER A 405 -14.45 31.33 31.94
CA SER A 405 -13.63 30.18 32.30
C SER A 405 -14.21 29.38 33.46
N SER A 406 -14.12 28.04 33.41
CA SER A 406 -13.42 27.27 34.46
C SER A 406 -13.44 25.74 34.24
N SER A 407 -12.23 25.17 34.34
CA SER A 407 -11.87 23.83 34.80
C SER A 407 -12.59 22.60 34.23
N SER A 408 -11.94 21.94 33.27
CA SER A 408 -12.02 20.48 33.14
C SER A 408 -10.62 19.89 32.90
N LYS A 409 -10.44 18.67 33.42
CA LYS A 409 -9.18 17.97 33.68
C LYS A 409 -8.27 17.89 32.44
N SER A 410 -7.02 18.30 32.60
CA SER A 410 -5.96 18.21 31.59
C SER A 410 -5.71 16.74 31.19
N ARG A 411 -6.14 16.37 29.97
CA ARG A 411 -5.66 15.19 29.25
C ARG A 411 -4.43 15.66 28.46
N ARG A 412 -3.23 15.19 28.82
CA ARG A 412 -2.00 15.50 28.07
C ARG A 412 -2.08 14.87 26.69
N ILE A 413 -2.41 15.66 25.67
CA ILE A 413 -2.21 15.32 24.27
C ILE A 413 -0.75 15.70 23.95
N LYS A 414 0.07 14.72 23.58
CA LYS A 414 1.37 15.00 22.94
C LYS A 414 1.10 15.24 21.45
N THR A 415 0.96 16.49 21.07
CA THR A 415 1.03 16.89 19.66
C THR A 415 2.50 16.90 19.27
N VAL A 416 2.93 15.98 18.40
CA VAL A 416 4.23 16.06 17.75
C VAL A 416 4.02 16.76 16.42
N THR A 417 4.43 18.02 16.33
CA THR A 417 4.46 18.76 15.06
C THR A 417 5.68 18.31 14.28
N VAL A 418 5.49 17.52 13.23
CA VAL A 418 6.54 17.23 12.26
C VAL A 418 6.53 18.36 11.23
N MET A 419 7.61 19.15 11.17
CA MET A 419 7.82 20.06 10.07
C MET A 419 8.37 19.26 8.89
N GLU A 420 7.52 18.96 7.93
CA GLU A 420 7.92 18.50 6.61
C GLU A 420 8.36 19.73 5.82
N THR A 421 9.66 19.81 5.52
CA THR A 421 10.16 20.76 4.53
C THR A 421 10.07 20.06 3.18
N ASP A 422 9.00 20.31 2.44
CA ASP A 422 8.93 19.98 1.02
C ASP A 422 10.03 20.76 0.29
N ILE A 423 11.07 20.06 -0.14
CA ILE A 423 11.97 20.59 -1.15
C ILE A 423 11.34 20.24 -2.49
N VAL A 424 10.77 21.26 -3.14
CA VAL A 424 10.25 21.20 -4.51
C VAL A 424 11.34 20.64 -5.43
N MET A 425 11.13 19.43 -5.95
CA MET A 425 11.94 18.86 -7.01
C MET A 425 11.55 19.50 -8.33
N PHE A 426 12.49 20.28 -8.90
CA PHE A 426 12.54 20.88 -10.23
C PHE A 426 11.27 20.76 -11.12
N THR A 427 10.60 21.89 -11.33
CA THR A 427 9.68 22.09 -12.45
C THR A 427 10.48 22.12 -13.76
N SER A 428 10.36 21.10 -14.59
CA SER A 428 10.72 21.22 -16.01
C SER A 428 9.56 21.87 -16.75
N THR A 429 9.69 23.16 -17.07
CA THR A 429 8.73 23.87 -17.91
C THR A 429 8.98 23.50 -19.38
N VAL A 430 8.02 22.83 -20.02
CA VAL A 430 8.00 22.68 -21.48
C VAL A 430 7.08 23.75 -22.04
N THR A 431 7.64 24.72 -22.76
CA THR A 431 6.85 25.73 -23.48
C THR A 431 6.39 25.13 -24.81
N ILE A 432 5.08 24.89 -24.94
CA ILE A 432 4.45 24.55 -26.21
C ILE A 432 3.92 25.85 -26.83
N THR A 433 4.57 26.31 -27.90
CA THR A 433 4.08 27.45 -28.69
C THR A 433 3.06 26.94 -29.71
N SER A 434 1.77 27.22 -29.53
CA SER A 434 0.78 27.09 -30.61
C SER A 434 0.58 28.45 -31.28
N THR A 435 0.96 28.56 -32.55
CA THR A 435 0.61 29.71 -33.38
C THR A 435 -0.88 29.63 -33.76
N VAL A 436 -1.69 30.53 -33.23
CA VAL A 436 -3.03 30.79 -33.76
C VAL A 436 -2.87 31.78 -34.91
N THR A 437 -3.26 31.38 -36.11
CA THR A 437 -3.35 32.29 -37.26
C THR A 437 -4.77 32.84 -37.25
N LEU A 438 -4.91 34.17 -37.22
CA LEU A 438 -6.19 34.89 -37.21
C LEU A 438 -6.99 34.68 -38.50
#